data_AF-A0A931W208-F1
#
_entry.id   AF-A0A931W208-F1
#
_cell.length_a   1.000
_cell.length_b   1.000
_cell.length_c   1.000
_cell.angle_alpha   90.00
_cell.angle_beta   90.00
_cell.angle_gamma   90.00
#
_symmetry.space_group_name_H-M   'P 1'
#
loop_
_entity.id
_entity.type
_entity.pdbx_description
1 polymer ?
#
loop_
_entity_poly.entity_id
_entity_poly.type
_entity_poly.pdbx_seq_one_letter_code
_entity_poly.pdbx_strand_id
1 'polypeptide(L)'
;MCFYIPDLDGLGIVHRGFKELLPLGLDFSTVAGQVSGGVQFDGYCGTSLRTARIDKFMQGDGGWERIVWMPKELKERLADAIPEELYARIADEEVGTADTDAIKKWLIEAGHPIKSRYEGA
;
A
#
# COMPACT_ATOMS: atom_id res chain seq x y z
N MET A 1 -0.45 4.06 -8.20
CA MET A 1 -1.03 5.06 -7.27
C MET A 1 -0.75 4.59 -5.86
N CYS A 2 -0.27 5.49 -5.00
CA CYS A 2 -0.14 5.25 -3.58
C CYS A 2 -1.31 5.90 -2.86
N PHE A 3 -1.88 5.25 -1.85
CA PHE A 3 -3.00 5.74 -1.06
C PHE A 3 -2.81 5.39 0.41
N TYR A 4 -3.34 6.21 1.30
CA TYR A 4 -3.32 5.97 2.74
C TYR A 4 -4.53 5.11 3.15
N ILE A 5 -4.30 4.16 4.04
CA ILE A 5 -5.28 3.23 4.59
C ILE A 5 -5.43 3.57 6.07
N PRO A 6 -6.48 4.33 6.47
CA PRO A 6 -6.64 4.81 7.84
C PRO A 6 -6.68 3.70 8.89
N ASP A 7 -7.38 2.60 8.64
CA ASP A 7 -7.55 1.50 9.61
C ASP A 7 -6.25 0.75 9.92
N LEU A 8 -5.30 0.80 8.98
CA LEU A 8 -3.99 0.17 9.10
C LEU A 8 -2.91 1.17 9.47
N ASP A 9 -3.24 2.48 9.55
CA ASP A 9 -2.28 3.59 9.56
C ASP A 9 -1.13 3.31 8.58
N GLY A 10 -1.44 2.91 7.35
CA GLY A 10 -0.46 2.39 6.40
C GLY A 10 -0.69 2.91 4.98
N LEU A 11 0.24 2.64 4.08
CA LEU A 11 0.14 3.00 2.67
C LEU A 11 -0.13 1.76 1.82
N GLY A 12 -1.05 1.87 0.87
CA GLY A 12 -1.28 0.89 -0.18
C GLY A 12 -0.76 1.39 -1.53
N ILE A 13 -0.30 0.47 -2.38
CA ILE A 13 0.05 0.80 -3.77
C ILE A 13 -0.79 -0.07 -4.71
N VAL A 14 -1.42 0.56 -5.70
CA VAL A 14 -2.21 -0.14 -6.72
C VAL A 14 -1.85 0.33 -8.13
N HIS A 15 -1.91 -0.58 -9.10
CA HIS A 15 -1.83 -0.27 -10.53
C HIS A 15 -3.23 -0.17 -11.15
N ARG A 16 -3.34 0.58 -12.25
CA ARG A 16 -4.60 0.81 -12.98
C ARG A 16 -5.32 -0.43 -13.49
N GLY A 17 -4.62 -1.58 -13.55
CA GLY A 17 -5.15 -2.83 -14.10
C GLY A 17 -5.81 -3.71 -13.04
N PHE A 18 -5.70 -3.35 -11.77
CA PHE A 18 -6.31 -4.09 -10.67
C PHE A 18 -7.83 -3.90 -10.70
N LYS A 19 -8.58 -5.01 -10.63
CA LYS A 19 -10.03 -5.03 -10.83
C LYS A 19 -10.84 -5.29 -9.57
N GLU A 20 -10.19 -5.74 -8.50
CA GLU A 20 -10.85 -6.04 -7.24
C GLU A 20 -10.94 -4.78 -6.36
N LEU A 21 -11.58 -4.93 -5.20
CA LEU A 21 -11.68 -3.86 -4.23
C LEU A 21 -10.32 -3.61 -3.57
N LEU A 22 -10.04 -2.34 -3.30
CA LEU A 22 -8.91 -1.94 -2.48
C LEU A 22 -9.23 -2.15 -1.00
N PRO A 23 -8.23 -2.09 -0.10
CA PRO A 23 -8.46 -2.01 1.34
C PRO A 23 -9.36 -0.88 1.81
N LEU A 24 -9.60 0.11 0.94
CA LEU A 24 -10.55 1.20 1.17
C LEU A 24 -12.02 0.82 0.87
N GLY A 25 -12.29 -0.41 0.42
CA GLY A 25 -13.62 -0.85 0.00
C GLY A 25 -14.10 -0.26 -1.33
N LEU A 26 -13.21 0.40 -2.08
CA LEU A 26 -13.49 1.05 -3.37
C LEU A 26 -12.64 0.42 -4.48
N ASP A 27 -13.13 0.45 -5.71
CA ASP A 27 -12.34 0.06 -6.88
C ASP A 27 -11.37 1.18 -7.33
N PHE A 28 -10.38 0.81 -8.14
CA PHE A 28 -9.38 1.75 -8.64
C PHE A 28 -9.99 2.93 -9.41
N SER A 29 -11.02 2.71 -10.23
CA SER A 29 -11.58 3.75 -11.09
C SER A 29 -12.30 4.81 -10.26
N THR A 30 -13.01 4.38 -9.21
CA THR A 30 -13.65 5.28 -8.26
C THR A 30 -12.62 6.17 -7.55
N VAL A 31 -11.55 5.57 -7.01
CA VAL A 31 -10.49 6.34 -6.33
C VAL A 31 -9.75 7.25 -7.30
N ALA A 32 -9.38 6.75 -8.48
CA ALA A 32 -8.71 7.53 -9.51
C ALA A 32 -9.56 8.73 -9.96
N GLY A 33 -10.88 8.57 -10.04
CA GLY A 33 -11.83 9.65 -10.31
C GLY A 33 -11.80 10.74 -9.24
N GLN A 34 -11.74 10.37 -7.96
CA GLN A 34 -11.69 11.31 -6.82
C GLN A 34 -10.41 12.13 -6.77
N VAL A 35 -9.27 11.54 -7.15
CA VAL A 35 -7.95 12.20 -7.15
C VAL A 35 -7.59 12.83 -8.50
N SER A 36 -8.49 12.77 -9.48
CA SER A 36 -8.29 13.35 -10.81
C SER A 36 -8.56 14.86 -10.84
N GLY A 37 -8.20 15.53 -11.95
CA GLY A 37 -8.50 16.95 -12.15
C GLY A 37 -7.48 17.93 -11.58
N GLY A 38 -6.30 17.45 -11.17
CA GLY A 38 -5.21 18.31 -10.68
C GLY A 38 -5.41 18.83 -9.25
N VAL A 39 -6.41 18.31 -8.55
CA VAL A 39 -6.65 18.59 -7.12
C VAL A 39 -5.75 17.68 -6.29
N GLN A 40 -5.04 18.26 -5.31
CA GLN A 40 -4.28 17.49 -4.35
C GLN A 40 -5.22 16.99 -3.26
N PHE A 41 -5.30 15.67 -3.08
CA PHE A 41 -6.07 15.06 -2.02
C PHE A 41 -5.12 14.42 -1.01
N ASP A 42 -5.24 14.80 0.25
CA ASP A 42 -4.37 14.30 1.31
C ASP A 42 -4.51 12.78 1.46
N GLY A 43 -3.40 12.09 1.65
CA GLY A 43 -3.36 10.63 1.67
C GLY A 43 -3.35 9.96 0.29
N TYR A 44 -3.32 10.69 -0.82
CA TYR A 44 -3.13 10.11 -2.16
C TYR A 44 -1.92 10.70 -2.87
N CYS A 45 -1.13 9.83 -3.50
CA CYS A 45 0.01 10.24 -4.29
C CYS A 45 0.09 9.46 -5.60
N GLY A 46 0.20 10.21 -6.70
CA GLY A 46 0.49 9.65 -8.02
C GLY A 46 1.91 9.09 -8.05
N THR A 47 2.05 7.76 -8.01
CA THR A 47 3.34 7.08 -8.15
C THR A 47 3.41 6.26 -9.44
N SER A 48 4.62 6.19 -10.01
CA SER A 48 4.96 5.36 -11.15
C SER A 48 5.86 4.21 -10.72
N LEU A 49 5.97 3.16 -11.54
CA LEU A 49 6.92 2.06 -11.30
C LEU A 49 8.37 2.56 -11.18
N ARG A 50 8.72 3.63 -11.91
CA ARG A 50 10.04 4.25 -11.82
C ARG A 50 10.23 4.90 -10.45
N THR A 51 9.23 5.64 -9.97
CA THR A 51 9.30 6.35 -8.68
C THR A 51 9.46 5.37 -7.51
N ALA A 52 8.78 4.21 -7.58
CA ALA A 52 8.92 3.15 -6.58
C ALA A 52 10.33 2.53 -6.52
N ARG A 53 11.11 2.62 -7.61
CA ARG A 53 12.49 2.09 -7.71
C ARG A 53 13.58 3.06 -7.26
N ILE A 54 13.22 4.24 -6.77
CA ILE A 54 14.18 5.25 -6.33
C ILE A 54 14.26 5.19 -4.80
N ASP A 55 15.47 5.30 -4.23
CA ASP A 55 15.72 5.26 -2.77
C ASP A 55 14.91 6.28 -1.96
N LYS A 56 14.48 7.37 -2.60
CA LYS A 56 13.68 8.44 -2.00
C LYS A 56 12.17 8.16 -2.01
N PHE A 57 11.74 6.97 -2.43
CA PHE A 57 10.34 6.61 -2.49
C PHE A 57 9.66 6.75 -1.13
N MET A 58 8.69 7.66 -1.03
CA MET A 58 7.90 7.95 0.19
C MET A 58 8.75 8.19 1.46
N GLN A 59 10.00 8.65 1.32
CA GLN A 59 10.92 8.76 2.46
C GLN A 59 10.38 9.66 3.59
N GLY A 60 9.62 10.70 3.25
CA GLY A 60 8.99 11.59 4.23
C GLY A 60 7.88 10.92 5.06
N ASP A 61 7.25 9.89 4.52
CA ASP A 61 6.15 9.18 5.18
C ASP A 61 6.63 7.93 5.94
N GLY A 62 7.86 7.47 5.69
CA GLY A 62 8.45 6.23 6.24
C GLY A 62 8.82 5.19 5.17
N GLY A 63 8.77 5.55 3.89
CA GLY A 63 9.27 4.73 2.78
C GLY A 63 8.57 3.39 2.64
N TRP A 64 9.34 2.36 2.30
CA TRP A 64 8.84 1.00 2.11
C TRP A 64 8.24 0.39 3.39
N GLU A 65 8.71 0.78 4.57
CA GLU A 65 8.21 0.26 5.86
C GLU A 65 6.76 0.66 6.17
N ARG A 66 6.23 1.65 5.44
CA ARG A 66 4.83 2.07 5.53
C ARG A 66 3.93 1.39 4.51
N ILE A 67 4.50 0.74 3.51
CA ILE A 67 3.69 0.05 2.50
C ILE A 67 3.18 -1.24 3.10
N VAL A 68 1.88 -1.31 3.38
CA VAL A 68 1.25 -2.46 4.03
C VAL A 68 0.47 -3.35 3.06
N TRP A 69 0.12 -2.83 1.89
CA TRP A 69 -0.69 -3.57 0.92
C TRP A 69 -0.31 -3.25 -0.53
N MET A 70 -0.22 -4.27 -1.38
CA MET A 70 -0.08 -4.12 -2.83
C MET A 70 -0.56 -5.36 -3.59
N PRO A 71 -1.07 -5.22 -4.83
CA PRO A 71 -1.42 -6.38 -5.64
C PRO A 71 -0.21 -7.27 -5.90
N LYS A 72 -0.41 -8.59 -5.91
CA LYS A 72 0.64 -9.58 -6.13
C LYS A 72 1.42 -9.36 -7.43
N GLU A 73 0.71 -9.08 -8.53
CA GLU A 73 1.35 -8.75 -9.82
C GLU A 73 2.29 -7.53 -9.68
N LEU A 74 1.86 -6.51 -8.94
CA LEU A 74 2.65 -5.30 -8.75
C LEU A 74 3.86 -5.55 -7.85
N LYS A 75 3.67 -6.39 -6.82
CA LYS A 75 4.71 -6.85 -5.90
C LYS A 75 5.82 -7.57 -6.65
N GLU A 76 5.48 -8.55 -7.48
CA GLU A 76 6.44 -9.29 -8.31
C GLU A 76 7.21 -8.36 -9.25
N ARG A 77 6.53 -7.37 -9.83
CA ARG A 77 7.16 -6.38 -10.72
C ARG A 77 8.03 -5.35 -10.02
N LEU A 78 7.91 -5.21 -8.71
CA LEU A 78 8.72 -4.30 -7.88
C LEU A 78 9.64 -5.08 -6.92
N ALA A 79 9.76 -6.39 -7.08
CA ALA A 79 10.60 -7.23 -6.23
C ALA A 79 12.05 -6.74 -6.13
N ASP A 80 12.59 -6.15 -7.20
CA ASP A 80 13.94 -5.58 -7.21
C ASP A 80 14.09 -4.26 -6.43
N ALA A 81 12.99 -3.56 -6.16
CA ALA A 81 12.96 -2.29 -5.43
C ALA A 81 12.50 -2.43 -3.98
N ILE A 82 11.74 -3.48 -3.67
CA ILE A 82 11.27 -3.75 -2.32
C ILE A 82 12.42 -4.39 -1.53
N PRO A 83 12.73 -3.90 -0.32
CA PRO A 83 13.69 -4.57 0.56
C PRO A 83 13.28 -6.04 0.79
N GLU A 84 14.25 -6.96 0.70
CA GLU A 84 14.00 -8.41 0.77
C GLU A 84 13.24 -8.81 2.04
N GLU A 85 13.55 -8.15 3.16
CA GLU A 85 12.90 -8.35 4.46
C GLU A 85 11.42 -7.92 4.49
N LEU A 86 11.03 -6.96 3.64
CA LEU A 86 9.66 -6.44 3.55
C LEU A 86 8.84 -7.17 2.50
N TYR A 87 9.46 -7.70 1.45
CA TYR A 87 8.74 -8.38 0.37
C TYR A 87 7.76 -9.44 0.90
N ALA A 88 8.20 -10.30 1.82
CA ALA A 88 7.33 -11.32 2.40
C ALA A 88 6.31 -10.78 3.43
N ARG A 89 6.42 -9.52 3.85
CA ARG A 89 5.64 -8.90 4.94
C ARG A 89 4.61 -7.87 4.47
N ILE A 90 4.54 -7.57 3.18
CA ILE A 90 3.51 -6.69 2.61
C ILE A 90 2.32 -7.54 2.19
N ALA A 91 1.11 -7.19 2.60
CA ALA A 91 -0.10 -7.91 2.24
C ALA A 91 -0.47 -7.71 0.76
N ASP A 92 -1.25 -8.63 0.23
CA ASP A 92 -1.78 -8.59 -1.13
C ASP A 92 -3.27 -8.99 -1.13
N GLU A 93 -3.87 -9.07 -2.32
CA GLU A 93 -5.27 -9.43 -2.48
C GLU A 93 -5.63 -10.82 -1.97
N GLU A 94 -4.68 -11.75 -1.87
CA GLU A 94 -4.91 -13.10 -1.32
C GLU A 94 -5.05 -13.08 0.20
N VAL A 95 -4.37 -12.15 0.87
CA VAL A 95 -4.49 -11.91 2.32
C VAL A 95 -5.82 -11.23 2.64
N GLY A 96 -6.19 -10.23 1.84
CA GLY A 96 -7.44 -9.50 2.01
C GLY A 96 -7.52 -8.29 1.10
N THR A 97 -8.76 -7.92 0.78
CA THR A 97 -9.09 -6.68 0.08
C THR A 97 -9.79 -5.73 1.04
N ALA A 98 -11.11 -5.61 1.00
CA ALA A 98 -11.89 -4.69 1.84
C ALA A 98 -11.93 -5.06 3.34
N ASP A 99 -11.44 -6.24 3.72
CA ASP A 99 -11.34 -6.66 5.13
C ASP A 99 -10.01 -6.20 5.73
N THR A 100 -10.00 -4.97 6.24
CA THR A 100 -8.80 -4.38 6.88
C THR A 100 -8.42 -5.06 8.18
N ASP A 101 -9.37 -5.67 8.91
CA ASP A 101 -9.09 -6.45 10.12
C ASP A 101 -8.27 -7.72 9.81
N ALA A 102 -8.61 -8.42 8.73
CA ALA A 102 -7.84 -9.58 8.26
C ALA A 102 -6.42 -9.19 7.87
N ILE A 103 -6.27 -8.10 7.10
CA ILE A 103 -4.96 -7.57 6.70
C ILE A 103 -4.14 -7.18 7.94
N LYS A 104 -4.74 -6.48 8.90
CA LYS A 104 -4.08 -6.04 10.13
C LYS A 104 -3.51 -7.21 10.93
N LYS A 105 -4.30 -8.28 11.12
CA LYS A 105 -3.87 -9.49 11.82
C LYS A 105 -2.69 -10.13 11.11
N TRP A 106 -2.79 -10.31 9.80
CA TRP A 106 -1.71 -10.89 9.00
C TRP A 106 -0.42 -10.07 9.06
N LEU A 107 -0.50 -8.73 9.00
CA LEU A 107 0.68 -7.85 9.11
C LEU A 107 1.40 -8.00 10.45
N ILE A 108 0.64 -8.18 11.54
CA ILE A 108 1.20 -8.42 12.88
C ILE A 108 1.91 -9.78 12.92
N GLU A 109 1.27 -10.83 12.40
CA GLU A 109 1.83 -12.20 12.35
C GLU A 109 3.06 -12.30 11.45
N ALA A 110 3.04 -11.60 10.30
CA ALA A 110 4.17 -11.51 9.38
C ALA A 110 5.34 -10.68 9.94
N GLY A 111 5.13 -9.97 11.06
CA GLY A 111 6.15 -9.14 11.70
C GLY A 111 6.47 -7.87 10.91
N HIS A 112 5.49 -7.29 10.21
CA HIS A 112 5.66 -6.05 9.46
C HIS A 112 6.03 -4.88 10.40
N PRO A 113 6.95 -3.97 10.03
CA PRO A 113 7.39 -2.86 10.89
C PRO A 113 6.24 -1.97 11.43
N ILE A 114 5.15 -1.89 10.66
CA ILE A 114 3.93 -1.15 11.05
C ILE A 114 3.35 -1.57 12.40
N LYS A 115 3.59 -2.80 12.85
CA LYS A 115 3.09 -3.29 14.16
C LYS A 115 3.49 -2.39 15.33
N SER A 116 4.68 -1.78 15.26
CA SER A 116 5.20 -0.87 16.28
C SER A 116 4.29 0.33 16.52
N ARG A 117 3.51 0.73 15.50
CA ARG A 117 2.56 1.83 15.56
C ARG A 117 1.22 1.41 16.14
N TYR A 118 0.88 0.12 16.09
CA TYR A 118 -0.30 -0.43 16.76
C TYR A 118 -0.05 -0.63 18.26
N GLU A 119 1.18 -1.00 18.62
CA GLU A 119 1.58 -1.23 20.02
C GLU A 119 1.81 0.08 20.80
N GLY A 120 2.01 1.21 20.11
CA GLY A 120 2.24 2.52 20.70
C GLY A 120 1.03 3.48 20.71
N ALA A 121 -0.15 3.00 20.33
CA ALA A 121 -1.39 3.79 20.22
C ALA A 121 -2.40 3.48 21.33
#